data_AF-A0AAF0Q4M5-F1
#
_entry.id   AF-A0AAF0Q4M5-F1
#
_cell.length_a   1.000
_cell.length_b   1.000
_cell.length_c   1.000
_cell.angle_alpha   90.00
_cell.angle_beta   90.00
_cell.angle_gamma   90.00
#
_symmetry.space_group_name_H-M   'P 1'
#
loop_
_entity.id
_entity.type
_entity.pdbx_description
1 polymer ?
#
loop_
_entity_poly.entity_id
_entity_poly.type
_entity_poly.pdbx_seq_one_letter_code
_entity_poly.pdbx_strand_id
1 'polypeptide(L)'
;MIRHNLDVMHIEKNVFDNVFNTVLNFDDKTKDNPQSRQDMVEYSDRSQLAKDSSGKYPKAIYTIDKEARVILFNWVKGLKFPDGYVSNLGRCPDTNAKRIFGMKSHDCHVFMQRLMPIAFRELLPSNVWQALTELSLFFKDLTSTTL
;
A
#
# COMPACT_ATOMS: atom_id res chain seq x y z
N MET A 1 -25.46 -12.88 3.39
CA MET A 1 -25.87 -12.24 4.66
C MET A 1 -24.73 -11.51 5.38
N ILE A 2 -23.44 -11.80 5.15
CA ILE A 2 -22.30 -11.10 5.80
C ILE A 2 -22.06 -9.68 5.25
N ARG A 3 -22.33 -9.43 3.96
CA ARG A 3 -22.06 -8.14 3.28
C ARG A 3 -22.81 -6.94 3.87
N HIS A 4 -23.91 -7.14 4.59
CA HIS A 4 -24.69 -6.07 5.21
C HIS A 4 -24.21 -5.69 6.62
N ASN A 5 -23.29 -6.47 7.21
CA ASN A 5 -22.74 -6.21 8.55
C ASN A 5 -21.33 -5.61 8.50
N LEU A 6 -20.74 -5.50 7.30
CA LEU A 6 -19.39 -5.00 7.09
C LEU A 6 -19.45 -3.74 6.25
N ASP A 7 -18.93 -2.63 6.78
CA ASP A 7 -18.65 -1.44 5.99
C ASP A 7 -17.39 -1.69 5.14
N VAL A 8 -17.61 -2.34 3.99
CA VAL A 8 -16.54 -2.78 3.08
C VAL A 8 -15.69 -1.58 2.66
N MET A 9 -16.31 -0.43 2.34
CA MET A 9 -15.59 0.76 1.93
C MET A 9 -14.63 1.26 3.02
N HIS A 10 -15.07 1.26 4.28
CA HIS A 10 -14.22 1.66 5.40
C HIS A 10 -13.09 0.64 5.66
N ILE A 11 -13.41 -0.66 5.62
CA ILE A 11 -12.44 -1.74 5.78
C ILE A 11 -11.35 -1.65 4.72
N GLU A 12 -11.74 -1.56 3.44
CA GLU A 12 -10.82 -1.46 2.32
C GLU A 12 -9.94 -0.22 2.40
N LYS A 13 -10.51 0.92 2.78
CA LYS A 13 -9.73 2.13 2.99
C LYS A 13 -8.66 1.92 4.07
N ASN A 14 -9.02 1.32 5.20
CA ASN A 14 -8.07 1.07 6.29
C ASN A 14 -6.97 0.08 5.87
N VAL A 15 -7.31 -0.98 5.14
CA VAL A 15 -6.33 -1.93 4.62
C VAL A 15 -5.40 -1.25 3.61
N PHE A 16 -5.97 -0.51 2.65
CA PHE A 16 -5.20 0.27 1.68
C PHE A 16 -4.23 1.22 2.38
N ASP A 17 -4.70 2.06 3.31
CA ASP A 17 -3.86 3.03 4.01
C ASP A 17 -2.72 2.33 4.75
N ASN A 18 -3.00 1.25 5.49
CA ASN A 18 -1.98 0.53 6.26
C ASN A 18 -0.92 -0.10 5.36
N VAL A 19 -1.33 -0.78 4.30
CA VAL A 19 -0.42 -1.44 3.35
C VAL A 19 0.40 -0.40 2.60
N PHE A 20 -0.27 0.62 2.04
CA PHE A 20 0.35 1.65 1.24
C PHE A 20 1.37 2.47 2.06
N ASN A 21 1.02 2.89 3.27
CA ASN A 21 1.93 3.65 4.13
C ASN A 21 3.12 2.80 4.62
N THR A 22 2.94 1.49 4.76
CA THR A 22 4.03 0.56 5.11
C THR A 22 5.01 0.38 3.95
N VAL A 23 4.48 0.18 2.73
CA VAL A 23 5.31 0.07 1.52
C VAL A 23 6.09 1.35 1.25
N LEU A 24 5.45 2.51 1.48
CA LEU A 24 6.11 3.81 1.31
C LEU A 24 7.02 4.19 2.48
N ASN A 25 6.90 3.53 3.63
CA ASN A 25 7.58 3.86 4.88
C ASN A 25 7.44 5.35 5.25
N PHE A 26 6.21 5.77 5.51
CA PHE A 26 5.93 7.08 6.10
C PHE A 26 5.96 6.97 7.62
N ASP A 27 6.95 7.62 8.25
CA ASP A 27 7.29 7.42 9.67
C ASP A 27 6.11 7.59 10.65
N ASP A 28 5.12 8.43 10.33
CA ASP A 28 3.93 8.68 11.17
C ASP A 28 2.74 7.74 10.89
N LYS A 29 2.80 6.92 9.83
CA LYS A 29 1.67 6.09 9.36
C LYS A 29 2.02 4.64 9.04
N THR A 30 3.30 4.31 8.94
CA THR A 30 3.77 2.95 8.67
C THR A 30 3.36 2.01 9.81
N LYS A 31 2.98 0.78 9.46
CA LYS A 31 2.79 -0.29 10.44
C LYS A 31 4.08 -1.04 10.74
N ASP A 32 5.17 -0.73 10.04
CA ASP A 32 6.51 -1.23 10.34
C ASP A 32 7.20 -0.36 11.39
N ASN A 33 7.03 -0.72 12.66
CA ASN A 33 7.58 -0.02 13.82
C ASN A 33 8.48 -0.95 14.65
N PRO A 34 9.23 -0.44 15.66
CA PRO A 34 10.14 -1.27 16.44
C PRO A 34 9.50 -2.50 17.10
N GLN A 35 8.24 -2.39 17.55
CA GLN A 35 7.54 -3.52 18.16
C GLN A 35 7.18 -4.56 17.11
N SER A 36 6.58 -4.15 16.00
CA SER A 36 6.28 -5.09 14.90
C SER A 36 7.56 -5.76 14.38
N ARG A 37 8.70 -5.06 14.37
CA ARG A 37 9.99 -5.65 14.02
C ARG A 37 10.44 -6.74 14.99
N GLN A 38 10.22 -6.57 16.28
CA GLN A 38 10.50 -7.59 17.28
C GLN A 38 9.57 -8.79 17.10
N ASP A 39 8.27 -8.54 16.94
CA ASP A 39 7.26 -9.58 16.72
C ASP A 39 7.57 -10.41 15.46
N MET A 40 8.07 -9.79 14.39
CA MET A 40 8.48 -10.49 13.16
C MET A 40 9.68 -11.41 13.38
N VAL A 41 10.60 -11.07 14.29
CA VAL A 41 11.73 -11.93 14.64
C VAL A 41 11.28 -13.07 15.54
N GLU A 42 10.41 -12.79 16.52
CA GLU A 42 9.94 -13.76 17.51
C GLU A 42 8.95 -14.77 16.94
N TYR A 43 7.95 -14.30 16.18
CA TYR A 43 6.80 -15.11 15.75
C TYR A 43 6.78 -15.46 14.27
N SER A 44 7.54 -14.76 13.42
CA SER A 44 7.45 -14.91 11.96
C SER A 44 8.73 -15.45 11.30
N ASP A 45 9.74 -15.84 12.08
CA ASP A 45 11.04 -16.31 11.60
C ASP A 45 11.62 -15.38 10.51
N ARG A 46 11.79 -14.10 10.89
CA ARG A 46 12.36 -13.05 10.05
C ARG A 46 13.57 -12.41 10.70
N SER A 47 14.55 -13.22 11.06
CA SER A 47 15.82 -12.77 11.69
C SER A 47 16.55 -11.72 10.86
N GLN A 48 16.40 -11.72 9.53
CA GLN A 48 16.96 -10.69 8.63
C GLN A 48 16.37 -9.29 8.84
N LEU A 49 15.29 -9.14 9.62
CA LEU A 49 14.67 -7.86 9.97
C LEU A 49 15.08 -7.37 11.37
N ALA A 50 15.88 -8.15 12.11
CA ALA A 50 16.41 -7.77 13.41
C ALA A 50 17.38 -6.58 13.31
N LYS A 51 17.69 -5.95 14.45
CA LYS A 51 18.70 -4.89 14.51
C LYS A 51 20.06 -5.43 14.04
N ASP A 52 20.75 -4.64 13.23
CA ASP A 52 22.14 -4.90 12.87
C ASP A 52 23.09 -4.64 14.05
N SER A 53 24.39 -4.86 13.84
CA SER A 53 25.44 -4.62 14.83
C SER A 53 25.52 -3.16 15.31
N SER A 54 24.95 -2.21 14.55
CA SER A 54 24.84 -0.79 14.94
C SER A 54 23.58 -0.48 15.75
N GLY A 55 22.73 -1.48 16.01
CA GLY A 55 21.47 -1.33 16.73
C GLY A 55 20.33 -0.74 15.88
N LYS A 56 20.50 -0.66 14.55
CA LYS A 56 19.49 -0.11 13.63
C LYS A 56 18.73 -1.22 12.92
N TYR A 57 17.45 -0.98 12.64
CA TYR A 57 16.68 -1.89 11.79
C TYR A 57 17.12 -1.73 10.33
N PRO A 58 17.39 -2.82 9.61
CA PRO A 58 17.71 -2.76 8.18
C PRO A 58 16.48 -2.30 7.39
N LYS A 59 16.67 -1.88 6.14
CA LYS A 59 15.54 -1.60 5.24
C LYS A 59 14.78 -2.90 4.96
N ALA A 60 13.46 -2.88 5.13
CA ALA A 60 12.63 -4.02 4.80
C ALA A 60 12.49 -4.21 3.28
N ILE A 61 12.41 -5.46 2.82
CA ILE A 61 12.24 -5.79 1.38
C ILE A 61 10.90 -5.29 0.81
N TYR A 62 9.91 -5.07 1.68
CA TYR A 62 8.59 -4.59 1.32
C TYR A 62 8.49 -3.07 1.30
N THR A 63 9.59 -2.36 1.54
CA THR A 63 9.65 -0.90 1.51
C THR A 63 10.38 -0.42 0.26
N ILE A 64 9.77 0.49 -0.50
CA ILE A 64 10.41 1.13 -1.64
C ILE A 64 11.39 2.23 -1.19
N ASP A 65 12.44 2.50 -1.98
CA ASP A 65 13.34 3.65 -1.72
C ASP A 65 12.75 4.99 -2.21
N LYS A 66 13.55 6.03 -2.06
CA LYS A 66 13.15 7.41 -2.40
C LYS A 66 12.98 7.55 -3.92
N GLU A 67 13.81 6.89 -4.70
CA GLU A 67 13.83 6.91 -6.15
C GLU A 67 12.56 6.24 -6.71
N ALA A 68 12.26 5.02 -6.24
CA ALA A 68 11.02 4.31 -6.56
C ALA A 68 9.77 5.10 -6.15
N ARG A 69 9.81 5.82 -5.02
CA ARG A 69 8.71 6.68 -4.58
C ARG A 69 8.46 7.83 -5.56
N VAL A 70 9.51 8.46 -6.08
CA VAL A 70 9.38 9.51 -7.09
C VAL A 70 8.76 8.96 -8.38
N ILE A 71 9.19 7.78 -8.82
CA ILE A 71 8.62 7.08 -9.98
C ILE A 71 7.11 6.85 -9.77
N LEU A 72 6.73 6.28 -8.62
CA LEU A 72 5.33 6.04 -8.28
C LEU A 72 4.51 7.34 -8.32
N PHE A 73 5.01 8.42 -7.72
CA PHE A 73 4.26 9.67 -7.65
C PHE A 73 4.09 10.34 -9.00
N ASN A 74 5.11 10.31 -9.84
CA ASN A 74 5.01 10.80 -11.21
C ASN A 74 4.02 9.96 -12.02
N TRP A 75 4.01 8.64 -11.82
CA TRP A 75 3.02 7.77 -12.43
C TRP A 75 1.60 8.12 -11.98
N VAL A 76 1.36 8.29 -10.66
CA VAL A 76 0.06 8.72 -10.12
C VAL A 76 -0.36 10.09 -10.68
N LYS A 77 0.57 11.04 -10.80
CA LYS A 77 0.33 12.36 -11.42
C LYS A 77 -0.12 12.27 -12.88
N GLY A 78 0.35 11.25 -13.60
CA GLY A 78 0.00 11.02 -15.00
C GLY A 78 -1.31 10.28 -15.22
N LEU A 79 -1.94 9.72 -14.17
CA LEU A 79 -3.16 8.93 -14.31
C LEU A 79 -4.35 9.78 -14.78
N LYS A 80 -5.09 9.25 -15.75
CA LYS A 80 -6.34 9.82 -16.26
C LYS A 80 -7.41 8.74 -16.28
N PHE A 81 -8.62 9.11 -15.87
CA PHE A 81 -9.76 8.22 -15.82
C PHE A 81 -10.99 8.89 -16.45
N PRO A 82 -11.99 8.10 -16.91
CA PRO A 82 -13.28 8.64 -17.31
C PRO A 82 -13.93 9.46 -16.20
N ASP A 83 -14.76 10.43 -16.59
CA ASP A 83 -15.51 11.23 -15.62
C ASP A 83 -16.40 10.34 -14.74
N GLY A 84 -16.47 10.68 -13.46
CA GLY A 84 -17.21 9.90 -12.45
C GLY A 84 -16.55 8.59 -12.00
N TYR A 85 -15.41 8.16 -12.57
CA TYR A 85 -14.77 6.91 -12.15
C TYR A 85 -13.96 7.03 -10.85
N VAL A 86 -13.04 8.00 -10.77
CA VAL A 86 -12.29 8.35 -9.56
C VAL A 86 -12.10 9.85 -9.49
N SER A 87 -11.75 10.39 -8.32
CA SER A 87 -11.30 11.77 -8.25
C SER A 87 -9.99 11.96 -9.02
N ASN A 88 -9.60 13.20 -9.31
CA ASN A 88 -8.34 13.48 -10.00
C ASN A 88 -7.14 13.12 -9.09
N LEU A 89 -6.70 11.86 -9.17
CA LEU A 89 -5.58 11.32 -8.38
C LEU A 89 -4.29 12.09 -8.60
N GLY A 90 -4.11 12.74 -9.75
CA GLY A 90 -2.89 13.49 -10.03
C GLY A 90 -2.69 14.72 -9.15
N ARG A 91 -3.71 15.14 -8.41
CA ARG A 91 -3.61 16.19 -7.38
C ARG A 91 -3.17 15.69 -6.01
N CYS A 92 -3.16 14.37 -5.80
CA CYS A 92 -2.89 13.77 -4.49
C CYS A 92 -1.40 13.71 -4.11
N PRO A 93 -0.45 13.43 -5.03
CA PRO A 93 0.96 13.40 -4.69
C PRO A 93 1.55 14.79 -4.46
N ASP A 94 2.02 15.04 -3.24
CA ASP A 94 2.85 16.18 -2.89
C ASP A 94 4.33 15.81 -3.01
N THR A 95 5.00 16.40 -4.01
CA THR A 95 6.42 16.18 -4.29
C THR A 95 7.35 16.82 -3.26
N ASN A 96 6.91 17.87 -2.57
CA ASN A 96 7.69 18.53 -1.53
C ASN A 96 7.61 17.74 -0.23
N ALA A 97 6.40 17.39 0.20
CA ALA A 97 6.19 16.58 1.40
C ALA A 97 6.54 15.09 1.19
N LYS A 98 6.79 14.66 -0.06
CA LYS A 98 7.02 13.27 -0.47
C LYS A 98 5.93 12.33 0.06
N ARG A 99 4.68 12.76 -0.02
CA ARG A 99 3.49 12.08 0.49
C ARG A 99 2.34 12.13 -0.50
N ILE A 100 1.34 11.27 -0.29
CA ILE A 100 0.06 11.32 -0.99
C ILE A 100 -1.01 11.73 0.02
N PHE A 101 -1.81 12.74 -0.34
CA PHE A 101 -2.91 13.24 0.48
C PHE A 101 -4.17 13.43 -0.36
N GLY A 102 -5.33 13.50 0.31
CA GLY A 102 -6.59 13.86 -0.34
C GLY A 102 -7.27 12.75 -1.15
N MET A 103 -6.78 11.51 -1.11
CA MET A 103 -7.51 10.37 -1.64
C MET A 103 -8.77 10.10 -0.81
N LYS A 104 -9.92 10.00 -1.47
CA LYS A 104 -11.19 9.60 -0.85
C LYS A 104 -11.25 8.09 -0.69
N SER A 105 -12.19 7.57 0.12
CA SER A 105 -12.36 6.12 0.28
C SER A 105 -12.57 5.38 -1.05
N HIS A 106 -13.33 5.98 -1.97
CA HIS A 106 -13.51 5.44 -3.32
C HIS A 106 -12.22 5.39 -4.14
N ASP A 107 -11.36 6.41 -4.02
CA ASP A 107 -10.07 6.45 -4.69
C ASP A 107 -9.14 5.35 -4.17
N CYS A 108 -9.10 5.17 -2.84
CA CYS A 108 -8.37 4.08 -2.19
C CYS A 108 -8.87 2.70 -2.64
N HIS A 109 -10.18 2.52 -2.71
CA HIS A 109 -10.82 1.29 -3.20
C HIS A 109 -10.38 0.95 -4.63
N VAL A 110 -10.53 1.90 -5.57
CA VAL A 110 -10.11 1.69 -6.97
C VAL A 110 -8.61 1.44 -7.05
N PHE A 111 -7.81 2.19 -6.29
CA PHE A 111 -6.36 2.00 -6.29
C PHE A 111 -6.01 0.59 -5.82
N MET A 112 -6.56 0.14 -4.70
CA MET A 112 -6.29 -1.18 -4.15
C MET A 112 -6.69 -2.28 -5.12
N GLN A 113 -7.87 -2.22 -5.74
CA GLN A 113 -8.40 -3.31 -6.56
C GLN A 113 -7.89 -3.33 -8.01
N ARG A 114 -7.43 -2.19 -8.53
CA ARG A 114 -7.10 -2.04 -9.97
C ARG A 114 -5.68 -1.58 -10.21
N LEU A 115 -5.17 -0.70 -9.38
CA LEU A 115 -3.91 0.00 -9.63
C LEU A 115 -2.74 -0.59 -8.85
N MET A 116 -2.96 -1.16 -7.67
CA MET A 116 -1.91 -1.68 -6.79
C MET A 116 -0.99 -2.70 -7.48
N PRO A 117 -1.49 -3.70 -8.24
CA PRO A 117 -0.63 -4.63 -8.98
C PRO A 117 0.24 -3.93 -10.04
N ILE A 118 -0.28 -2.88 -10.68
CA ILE A 118 0.43 -2.15 -11.73
C ILE A 118 1.45 -1.20 -11.11
N ALA A 119 1.04 -0.47 -10.07
CA ALA A 119 1.81 0.56 -9.40
C ALA A 119 3.14 0.04 -8.83
N PHE A 120 3.15 -1.20 -8.35
CA PHE A 120 4.30 -1.77 -7.65
C PHE A 120 5.07 -2.84 -8.42
N ARG A 121 4.64 -3.19 -9.65
CA ARG A 121 5.21 -4.29 -10.45
C ARG A 121 6.72 -4.23 -10.59
N GLU A 122 7.23 -3.06 -10.95
CA GLU A 122 8.67 -2.83 -11.19
C GLU A 122 9.36 -2.16 -9.98
N LEU A 123 8.64 -1.93 -8.88
CA LEU A 123 9.15 -1.20 -7.71
C LEU A 123 9.45 -2.09 -6.51
N LEU A 124 8.93 -3.32 -6.50
CA LEU A 124 9.07 -4.26 -5.40
C LEU A 124 9.61 -5.61 -5.89
N PRO A 125 10.31 -6.37 -5.04
CA PRO A 125 10.68 -7.75 -5.32
C PRO A 125 9.45 -8.61 -5.66
N SER A 126 9.61 -9.57 -6.58
CA SER A 126 8.51 -10.38 -7.12
C SER A 126 7.63 -11.01 -6.05
N ASN A 127 8.22 -11.55 -4.99
CA ASN A 127 7.48 -12.18 -3.88
C ASN A 127 6.60 -11.18 -3.10
N VAL A 128 7.07 -9.95 -2.88
CA VAL A 128 6.29 -8.90 -2.21
C VAL A 128 5.18 -8.40 -3.15
N TRP A 129 5.53 -8.15 -4.41
CA TRP A 129 4.56 -7.72 -5.41
C TRP A 129 3.43 -8.74 -5.63
N GLN A 130 3.76 -10.05 -5.63
CA GLN A 130 2.77 -11.13 -5.71
C GLN A 130 1.79 -11.07 -4.54
N ALA A 131 2.29 -10.93 -3.30
CA ALA A 131 1.42 -10.80 -2.12
C ALA A 131 0.49 -9.58 -2.20
N LEU A 132 0.98 -8.43 -2.66
CA LEU A 132 0.15 -7.24 -2.88
C LEU A 132 -0.89 -7.47 -4.00
N THR A 133 -0.52 -8.22 -5.03
CA THR A 133 -1.42 -8.56 -6.13
C THR A 133 -2.53 -9.50 -5.68
N GLU A 134 -2.21 -10.52 -4.89
CA GLU A 134 -3.20 -11.42 -4.30
C GLU A 134 -4.16 -10.68 -3.37
N LEU A 135 -3.65 -9.76 -2.55
CA LEU A 135 -4.50 -8.89 -1.72
C LEU A 135 -5.44 -8.03 -2.56
N SER A 136 -4.93 -7.44 -3.65
CA SER A 136 -5.72 -6.64 -4.60
C SER A 136 -6.84 -7.47 -5.24
N LEU A 137 -6.52 -8.68 -5.70
CA LEU A 137 -7.47 -9.60 -6.31
C LEU A 137 -8.51 -10.09 -5.29
N PHE A 138 -8.10 -10.42 -4.07
CA PHE A 138 -9.00 -10.81 -3.00
C PHE A 138 -10.09 -9.76 -2.75
N PHE A 139 -9.72 -8.48 -2.64
CA PHE A 139 -10.69 -7.41 -2.43
C PHE A 139 -11.56 -7.15 -3.66
N LYS A 140 -10.96 -7.21 -4.86
CA LYS A 140 -11.71 -7.12 -6.12
C LYS A 140 -12.80 -8.19 -6.21
N ASP A 141 -12.50 -9.42 -5.81
CA ASP A 141 -13.44 -10.54 -5.83
C ASP A 141 -14.48 -10.40 -4.71
N LEU A 142 -14.07 -9.96 -3.52
CA LEU A 142 -14.96 -9.71 -2.39
C LEU A 142 -16.06 -8.70 -2.71
N THR A 143 -15.73 -7.66 -3.49
CA THR A 143 -16.68 -6.63 -3.91
C THR A 143 -17.28 -6.87 -5.30
N SER A 144 -16.99 -8.01 -5.93
CA SER A 144 -17.62 -8.38 -7.19
C SER A 144 -19.12 -8.58 -6.99
N THR A 145 -19.91 -8.03 -7.91
CA THR A 145 -21.37 -8.22 -7.99
C THR A 145 -21.75 -9.58 -8.57
N THR A 146 -20.78 -10.33 -9.11
CA THR A 146 -20.99 -11.65 -9.70
C THR A 146 -20.16 -12.67 -8.91
N LEU A 147 -20.85 -13.64 -8.29
CA LEU A 147 -20.27 -14.90 -7.82
C LEU A 147 -20.36 -15.92 -8.95
#